data_AF-A0A7Y2YWH6-F1
#
_entry.id   AF-A0A7Y2YWH6-F1
#
_cell.length_a   1.000
_cell.length_b   1.000
_cell.length_c   1.000
_cell.angle_alpha   90.00
_cell.angle_beta   90.00
_cell.angle_gamma   90.00
#
_symmetry.space_group_name_H-M   'P 1'
#
loop_
_entity.id
_entity.type
_entity.pdbx_description
1 polymer ?
#
loop_
_entity_poly.entity_id
_entity_poly.type
_entity_poly.pdbx_seq_one_letter_code
_entity_poly.pdbx_strand_id
1 'polypeptide(L)'
;MALALVRALIGPTVYDRVLTVNMFGTKTVLLLSVIAFLAGRPDFLDLALAYALINFIGVLAVLEFFKSRSVRREQERGADTESDGGGTE
;
A
#
# COMPACT_ATOMS: atom_id res chain seq x y z
N MET A 1 21.41 -2.52 -7.62
CA MET A 1 19.99 -2.55 -7.21
C MET A 1 19.79 -2.85 -5.73
N ALA A 2 20.49 -3.85 -5.15
CA ALA A 2 20.35 -4.21 -3.73
C ALA A 2 20.61 -3.05 -2.74
N LEU A 3 21.59 -2.19 -3.00
CA LEU A 3 21.91 -1.04 -2.11
C LEU A 3 20.85 0.07 -2.12
N ALA A 4 20.15 0.28 -3.25
CA ALA A 4 19.04 1.23 -3.34
C ALA A 4 17.79 0.73 -2.58
N LEU A 5 17.57 -0.59 -2.60
CA LEU A 5 16.47 -1.24 -1.89
C LEU A 5 16.67 -1.25 -0.37
N VAL A 6 17.92 -1.40 0.11
CA VAL A 6 18.25 -1.35 1.54
C VAL A 6 18.08 0.07 2.10
N ARG A 7 18.38 1.12 1.31
CA ARG A 7 18.18 2.50 1.74
C ARG A 7 16.72 2.97 1.63
N ALA A 8 15.94 2.37 0.72
CA ALA A 8 14.49 2.51 0.73
C ALA A 8 13.95 1.97 2.06
N LEU A 9 14.16 0.69 2.38
CA LEU A 9 13.67 0.00 3.61
C LEU A 9 13.98 0.65 4.97
N ILE A 10 14.88 1.65 5.02
CA ILE A 10 15.26 2.40 6.23
C ILE A 10 14.40 3.68 6.37
N GLY A 11 13.46 3.93 5.46
CA GLY A 11 12.54 5.04 5.52
C GLY A 11 11.54 4.90 6.68
N PRO A 12 11.55 5.78 7.70
CA PRO A 12 10.62 5.70 8.83
C PRO A 12 9.16 6.05 8.47
N THR A 13 8.86 6.32 7.20
CA THR A 13 7.59 6.89 6.74
C THR A 13 6.58 5.82 6.33
N VAL A 14 5.28 6.16 6.43
CA VAL A 14 4.18 5.27 6.02
C VAL A 14 4.30 4.88 4.53
N TYR A 15 4.82 5.79 3.72
CA TYR A 15 5.11 5.57 2.30
C TYR A 15 6.14 4.47 2.06
N ASP A 16 7.17 4.38 2.90
CA ASP A 16 8.22 3.38 2.73
C ASP A 16 7.76 1.97 3.11
N ARG A 17 6.87 1.86 4.11
CA ARG A 17 6.18 0.61 4.45
C ARG A 17 5.30 0.13 3.31
N VAL A 18 4.52 1.03 2.73
CA VAL A 18 3.66 0.74 1.57
C VAL A 18 4.48 0.29 0.36
N LEU A 19 5.58 0.99 0.07
CA LEU A 19 6.49 0.64 -1.02
C LEU A 19 7.11 -0.75 -0.81
N THR A 20 7.52 -1.05 0.42
CA THR A 20 8.09 -2.35 0.80
C THR A 20 7.08 -3.48 0.61
N VAL A 21 5.83 -3.31 1.05
CA VAL A 21 4.76 -4.32 0.86
C VAL A 21 4.50 -4.57 -0.63
N ASN A 22 4.44 -3.51 -1.45
CA ASN A 22 4.19 -3.64 -2.89
C ASN A 22 5.36 -4.35 -3.62
N MET A 23 6.60 -4.00 -3.27
CA MET A 23 7.80 -4.71 -3.77
C MET A 23 7.88 -6.16 -3.33
N PHE A 24 7.38 -6.50 -2.14
CA PHE A 24 7.36 -7.87 -1.66
C PHE A 24 6.31 -8.68 -2.43
N GLY A 25 5.10 -8.14 -2.56
CA GLY A 25 4.02 -8.80 -3.27
C GLY A 25 4.29 -9.04 -4.76
N THR A 26 4.91 -8.07 -5.45
CA THR A 26 5.33 -8.27 -6.85
C THR A 26 6.38 -9.39 -7.00
N LYS A 27 7.34 -9.51 -6.08
CA LYS A 27 8.30 -10.62 -6.06
C LYS A 27 7.65 -11.97 -5.76
N THR A 28 6.71 -12.00 -4.81
CA THR A 28 5.96 -13.22 -4.46
C THR A 28 5.18 -13.74 -5.66
N VAL A 29 4.46 -12.86 -6.37
CA VAL A 29 3.71 -13.23 -7.58
C VAL A 29 4.65 -13.76 -8.66
N LEU A 30 5.79 -13.10 -8.89
CA LEU A 30 6.75 -13.51 -9.90
C LEU A 30 7.35 -14.88 -9.56
N LEU A 31 7.63 -15.15 -8.29
CA LEU A 31 8.08 -16.46 -7.81
C LEU A 31 6.99 -17.53 -8.00
N LEU A 32 5.74 -17.23 -7.64
CA LEU A 32 4.61 -18.15 -7.84
C LEU A 32 4.39 -18.46 -9.33
N SER A 33 4.46 -17.46 -10.21
CA SER A 33 4.34 -17.66 -11.66
C SER A 33 5.47 -18.52 -12.22
N VAL A 34 6.71 -18.31 -11.77
CA VAL A 34 7.85 -19.15 -12.18
C VAL A 34 7.67 -20.58 -11.68
N ILE A 35 7.27 -20.78 -10.43
CA ILE A 35 6.99 -22.12 -9.87
C ILE A 35 5.85 -22.82 -10.65
N ALA A 36 4.76 -22.10 -10.96
CA ALA A 36 3.65 -22.62 -11.74
C ALA A 36 4.08 -23.03 -13.16
N PHE A 37 4.94 -22.23 -13.79
CA PHE A 37 5.50 -22.56 -15.11
C PHE A 37 6.40 -23.81 -15.05
N LEU A 38 7.29 -23.92 -14.05
CA LEU A 38 8.14 -25.09 -13.87
C LEU A 38 7.34 -26.36 -13.52
N ALA A 39 6.18 -26.22 -12.87
CA ALA A 39 5.31 -27.35 -12.52
C ALA A 39 4.58 -27.96 -13.74
N GLY A 40 4.67 -27.36 -14.92
CA GLY A 40 4.08 -27.89 -16.17
C GLY A 40 2.55 -27.92 -16.20
N ARG A 41 1.89 -27.33 -15.20
CA ARG A 41 0.44 -27.21 -15.09
C ARG A 41 0.04 -25.74 -15.06
N PRO A 42 -0.33 -25.16 -16.22
CA PRO A 42 -0.67 -23.74 -16.32
C PRO A 42 -1.91 -23.34 -15.50
N ASP A 43 -2.71 -24.30 -15.02
CA ASP A 43 -3.86 -24.02 -14.15
C ASP A 43 -3.47 -23.30 -12.85
N PHE A 44 -2.23 -23.49 -12.37
CA PHE A 44 -1.71 -22.78 -11.19
C PHE A 44 -1.39 -21.30 -11.48
N LEU A 45 -1.32 -20.90 -12.75
CA LEU A 45 -1.07 -19.52 -13.14
C LEU A 45 -2.27 -18.62 -12.81
N ASP A 46 -3.49 -19.15 -12.89
CA ASP A 46 -4.71 -18.44 -12.50
C ASP A 46 -4.70 -18.12 -10.99
N LEU A 47 -4.25 -19.07 -10.17
CA LEU A 47 -4.07 -18.85 -8.74
C LEU A 47 -3.00 -17.78 -8.46
N ALA A 48 -1.88 -17.80 -9.19
CA ALA A 48 -0.84 -16.78 -9.08
C ALA A 48 -1.36 -15.37 -9.46
N LEU A 49 -2.17 -15.27 -10.52
CA LEU A 49 -2.82 -14.03 -10.94
C LEU A 49 -3.84 -13.54 -9.90
N ALA A 50 -4.64 -14.44 -9.32
CA ALA A 50 -5.57 -14.10 -8.24
C ALA A 50 -4.83 -13.56 -7.00
N TYR A 51 -3.73 -14.21 -6.59
CA TYR A 51 -2.89 -13.72 -5.49
C TYR A 51 -2.25 -12.37 -5.81
N ALA A 52 -1.88 -12.13 -7.07
CA ALA A 52 -1.36 -10.84 -7.51
C ALA A 52 -2.39 -9.73 -7.35
N LEU A 53 -3.63 -9.99 -7.77
CA LEU A 53 -4.74 -9.05 -7.64
C LEU A 53 -5.08 -8.77 -6.18
N ILE A 54 -5.15 -9.81 -5.33
CA ILE A 54 -5.41 -9.66 -3.90
C ILE A 54 -4.33 -8.80 -3.25
N ASN A 55 -3.06 -9.06 -3.54
CA ASN A 55 -1.96 -8.27 -3.02
C ASN A 55 -2.03 -6.79 -3.48
N PHE A 56 -2.37 -6.56 -4.74
CA PHE A 56 -2.52 -5.20 -5.28
C PHE A 56 -3.67 -4.44 -4.61
N ILE A 57 -4.84 -5.07 -4.48
CA ILE A 57 -6.00 -4.49 -3.81
C ILE A 57 -5.69 -4.22 -2.33
N GLY A 58 -4.99 -5.13 -1.65
CA GLY A 58 -4.58 -4.96 -0.25
C GLY A 58 -3.72 -3.72 -0.04
N VAL A 59 -2.76 -3.46 -0.94
CA VAL A 59 -1.95 -2.24 -0.90
C VAL A 59 -2.84 -1.01 -1.09
N LEU A 60 -3.69 -0.98 -2.13
CA LEU A 60 -4.59 0.15 -2.39
C LEU A 60 -5.51 0.45 -1.21
N ALA A 61 -6.07 -0.58 -0.56
CA ALA A 61 -6.92 -0.44 0.61
C ALA A 61 -6.17 0.23 1.77
N VAL A 62 -4.91 -0.13 1.99
CA VAL A 62 -4.07 0.48 3.01
C VAL A 62 -3.78 1.94 2.69
N LEU A 63 -3.40 2.28 1.43
CA LEU A 63 -3.20 3.69 1.04
C LEU A 63 -4.47 4.52 1.23
N GLU A 64 -5.61 4.01 0.78
CA GLU A 64 -6.88 4.72 0.86
C GLU A 64 -7.32 4.93 2.32
N PHE A 65 -7.07 3.94 3.19
CA PHE A 65 -7.32 4.06 4.62
C PHE A 65 -6.51 5.21 5.25
N PHE A 66 -5.22 5.31 4.94
CA PHE A 66 -4.38 6.40 5.46
C PHE A 66 -4.79 7.77 4.90
N LYS A 67 -5.12 7.84 3.60
CA LYS A 67 -5.59 9.07 2.94
C LYS A 67 -6.93 9.56 3.49
N SER A 68 -7.91 8.67 3.66
CA SER A 68 -9.21 9.05 4.24
C SER A 68 -9.08 9.56 5.68
N ARG A 69 -8.12 9.03 6.45
CA ARG A 69 -7.83 9.50 7.81
C ARG A 69 -7.16 10.88 7.84
N SER A 70 -6.29 11.20 6.88
CA SER A 70 -5.68 12.53 6.82
C SER A 70 -6.70 13.60 6.44
N VAL A 71 -7.55 13.33 5.44
CA VAL A 71 -8.60 14.26 5.00
C VAL A 71 -9.61 14.55 6.13
N ARG A 72 -10.01 13.52 6.90
CA ARG A 72 -10.94 13.72 8.02
C ARG A 72 -10.35 14.57 9.15
N ARG A 73 -9.05 14.44 9.43
CA ARG A 73 -8.37 15.28 10.44
C ARG A 73 -8.28 16.76 10.03
N GLU A 74 -8.18 17.05 8.74
CA GLU A 74 -8.18 18.44 8.25
C GLU A 74 -9.57 19.08 8.38
N GLN A 75 -10.64 18.32 8.12
CA GLN A 75 -12.01 18.80 8.32
C GLN A 75 -12.33 19.08 9.79
N GLU A 76 -11.91 18.21 10.71
CA GLU A 76 -12.09 18.41 12.16
C GLU A 76 -11.35 19.68 12.65
N ARG A 77 -10.11 19.92 12.20
CA ARG A 77 -9.36 21.15 12.53
C ARG A 77 -9.95 22.43 11.94
N GLY A 78 -10.54 22.36 10.74
CA GLY A 78 -11.22 23.49 10.11
C GLY A 78 -12.46 23.91 10.89
N ALA A 79 -13.26 22.93 11.34
CA ALA A 79 -14.47 23.16 12.11
C ALA A 79 -14.19 23.80 13.49
N ASP A 80 -13.11 23.38 14.16
CA ASP A 80 -12.69 23.98 15.45
C ASP A 80 -12.21 25.43 15.30
N THR A 81 -11.60 25.79 14.16
CA THR A 81 -11.09 27.15 13.90
C THR A 81 -12.22 28.13 13.54
N GLU A 82 -13.26 27.68 12.84
CA GLU A 82 -14.45 28.50 12.56
C GLU A 82 -15.33 28.70 13.81
N SER A 83 -15.33 27.74 14.75
CA SER A 83 -16.10 27.87 16.00
C SER A 83 -15.48 28.82 17.03
N ASP A 84 -14.16 29.04 16.98
CA ASP A 84 -13.43 29.94 17.90
C ASP A 84 -13.41 31.41 17.40
N GLY A 85 -13.63 31.64 16.10
CA GLY A 85 -13.66 32.98 15.49
C GLY A 85 -15.00 33.73 15.56
N GLY A 86 -16.06 33.11 16.08
CA GLY A 86 -17.41 33.69 16.13
C GLY A 86 -17.77 34.42 17.44
N GLY A 87 -16.78 34.63 18.32
CA GLY A 87 -17.01 34.95 19.73
C GLY A 87 -16.38 36.25 20.25
N THR A 88 -16.17 37.28 19.44
CA THR A 88 -15.98 38.66 19.96
C THR A 88 -16.48 39.69 18.95
N GLU A 89 -17.53 40.40 19.37
CA GLU A 89 -17.99 41.75 18.99
C GLU A 89 -18.73 41.96 17.66
#